data_AF-A0A0K2B237-F1
#
_entry.id   AF-A0A0K2B237-F1
#
_cell.length_a   1.000
_cell.length_b   1.000
_cell.length_c   1.000
_cell.angle_alpha   90.00
_cell.angle_beta   90.00
_cell.angle_gamma   90.00
#
_symmetry.space_group_name_H-M   'P 1'
#
loop_
_entity.id
_entity.type
_entity.pdbx_description
1 polymer ?
#
loop_
_entity_poly.entity_id
_entity_poly.type
_entity_poly.pdbx_seq_one_letter_code
_entity_poly.pdbx_strand_id
1 'polypeptide(L)'
;MSRDQINADQIRAAQGGNSDAMWQIVMGLDATLRGIVRSVAPTANEKDAEDYLQEARVVLIQRIKDFDSDASSASLMTYVYQAARRAVTEAHISNSCPVSVPASAAIVVRHLLWRHGGDAEKVWAELEEQRSATHKISREMFVSVIEALAEVTSLDAPTGGEDGDGSGLTLSDVLPDPLSEATDSIERRDLARWLMTQIPQRQAYALRAFYGVGMTKQEDAETCDDLTVKPAALRKLRSRGLCSALAVADAHDVTA
;
A
#
# COMPACT_ATOMS: atom_id res chain seq x y z
N MET A 1 -11.80 37.96 -22.73
CA MET A 1 -12.75 36.92 -23.18
C MET A 1 -13.96 36.99 -22.27
N SER A 2 -15.13 37.17 -22.87
CA SER A 2 -16.39 37.41 -22.15
C SER A 2 -16.69 36.23 -21.22
N ARG A 3 -17.18 36.50 -20.02
CA ARG A 3 -17.86 35.46 -19.23
C ARG A 3 -19.12 35.11 -20.02
N ASP A 4 -19.06 34.07 -20.83
CA ASP A 4 -20.26 33.54 -21.47
C ASP A 4 -21.21 33.15 -20.34
N GLN A 5 -22.28 33.91 -20.19
CA GLN A 5 -23.32 33.63 -19.22
C GLN A 5 -23.96 32.32 -19.63
N ILE A 6 -23.75 31.28 -18.81
CA ILE A 6 -24.37 29.98 -19.00
C ILE A 6 -25.86 30.16 -18.78
N ASN A 7 -26.63 30.01 -19.85
CA ASN A 7 -28.08 30.22 -19.83
C ASN A 7 -28.82 28.96 -19.40
N ALA A 8 -29.98 29.11 -18.78
CA ALA A 8 -30.83 27.99 -18.36
C ALA A 8 -31.21 27.08 -19.55
N ASP A 9 -31.41 27.65 -20.74
CA ASP A 9 -31.69 26.88 -21.96
C ASP A 9 -30.52 25.97 -22.36
N GLN A 10 -29.27 26.41 -22.16
CA GLN A 10 -28.08 25.58 -22.41
C GLN A 10 -28.00 24.43 -21.42
N ILE A 11 -28.33 24.68 -20.15
CA ILE A 11 -28.38 23.65 -19.10
C ILE A 11 -29.45 22.61 -19.45
N ARG A 12 -30.67 23.04 -19.80
CA ARG A 12 -31.75 22.14 -20.21
C ARG A 12 -31.41 21.34 -21.47
N ALA A 13 -30.75 21.96 -22.46
CA ALA A 13 -30.27 21.26 -23.65
C ALA A 13 -29.23 20.18 -23.31
N ALA A 14 -28.29 20.48 -22.42
CA ALA A 14 -27.29 19.54 -21.95
C ALA A 14 -27.92 18.37 -21.17
N GLN A 15 -28.92 18.65 -20.33
CA GLN A 15 -29.71 17.62 -19.61
C GLN A 15 -30.52 16.73 -20.57
N GLY A 16 -31.01 17.30 -21.68
CA GLY A 16 -31.68 16.58 -22.75
C GLY A 16 -30.76 15.71 -23.62
N GLY A 17 -29.47 15.63 -23.31
CA GLY A 17 -28.50 14.79 -24.00
C GLY A 17 -27.73 15.47 -25.15
N ASN A 18 -27.83 16.80 -25.30
CA ASN A 18 -27.03 17.53 -26.27
C ASN A 18 -25.56 17.63 -25.80
N SER A 19 -24.67 16.91 -26.48
CA SER A 19 -23.23 16.87 -26.17
C SER A 19 -22.54 18.22 -26.35
N ASP A 20 -22.96 19.00 -27.35
CA ASP A 20 -22.32 20.27 -27.68
C ASP A 20 -22.65 21.32 -26.61
N ALA A 21 -23.91 21.35 -26.15
CA ALA A 21 -24.32 22.20 -25.05
C ALA A 21 -23.58 21.85 -23.75
N MET A 22 -23.40 20.56 -23.45
CA MET A 22 -22.61 20.10 -22.30
C MET A 22 -21.16 20.59 -22.39
N TRP A 23 -20.50 20.40 -23.54
CA TRP A 23 -19.12 20.82 -23.73
C TRP A 23 -18.94 22.35 -23.69
N GLN A 24 -19.89 23.11 -24.21
CA GLN A 24 -19.88 24.57 -24.09
C GLN A 24 -19.90 25.02 -22.63
N ILE A 25 -20.72 24.39 -21.78
CA ILE A 25 -20.78 24.67 -20.35
C ILE A 25 -19.44 24.32 -19.68
N VAL A 26 -18.91 23.13 -19.96
CA VAL A 26 -17.61 22.68 -19.40
C VAL A 26 -16.49 23.64 -19.77
N MET A 27 -16.40 24.04 -21.05
CA MET A 27 -15.40 25.02 -21.53
C MET A 27 -15.59 26.41 -20.93
N GLY A 28 -16.84 26.88 -20.79
CA GLY A 28 -17.15 28.16 -20.15
C GLY A 28 -16.72 28.22 -18.68
N LEU A 29 -16.68 27.07 -18.00
CA LEU A 29 -16.28 26.95 -16.60
C LEU A 29 -14.83 26.52 -16.39
N ASP A 30 -14.09 26.17 -17.45
CA ASP A 30 -12.75 25.58 -17.35
C ASP A 30 -11.77 26.46 -16.55
N ALA A 31 -11.80 27.77 -16.77
CA ALA A 31 -10.96 28.72 -16.03
C ALA A 31 -11.21 28.69 -14.51
N THR A 32 -12.47 28.49 -14.11
CA THR A 32 -12.85 28.39 -12.69
C THR A 32 -12.44 27.05 -12.08
N LEU A 33 -12.58 25.95 -12.83
CA LEU A 33 -12.13 24.63 -12.40
C LEU A 33 -10.61 24.58 -12.22
N ARG A 34 -9.84 25.18 -13.14
CA ARG A 34 -8.39 25.37 -12.97
C ARG A 34 -8.05 26.19 -11.72
N GLY A 35 -8.89 27.18 -11.37
CA GLY A 35 -8.77 27.94 -10.13
C GLY A 35 -8.93 27.06 -8.89
N ILE A 36 -9.89 26.13 -8.91
CA ILE A 36 -10.09 25.14 -7.84
C ILE A 36 -8.85 24.25 -7.72
N VAL A 37 -8.35 23.69 -8.82
CA VAL A 37 -7.16 22.83 -8.82
C VAL A 37 -5.96 23.56 -8.21
N ARG A 38 -5.66 24.79 -8.65
CA ARG A 38 -4.57 25.60 -8.08
C ARG A 38 -4.75 25.90 -6.58
N SER A 39 -5.99 26.01 -6.10
CA SER A 39 -6.27 26.25 -4.68
C SER A 39 -6.09 25.02 -3.80
N VAL A 40 -6.31 23.81 -4.36
CA VAL A 40 -6.25 22.55 -3.63
C VAL A 40 -4.86 21.92 -3.71
N ALA A 41 -4.23 21.96 -4.88
CA ALA A 41 -2.95 21.35 -5.16
C ALA A 41 -1.99 22.37 -5.82
N PRO A 42 -1.48 23.36 -5.06
CA PRO A 42 -0.62 24.41 -5.60
C PRO A 42 0.74 23.90 -6.09
N THR A 43 1.18 22.74 -5.61
CA THR A 43 2.47 22.10 -5.93
C THR A 43 2.36 21.00 -6.99
N ALA A 44 1.16 20.78 -7.55
CA ALA A 44 0.96 19.75 -8.57
C ALA A 44 1.76 20.05 -9.84
N ASN A 45 2.35 19.01 -10.44
CA ASN A 45 2.93 19.12 -11.77
C ASN A 45 1.82 19.28 -12.84
N GLU A 46 2.19 19.61 -14.07
CA GLU A 46 1.21 19.87 -15.15
C GLU A 46 0.32 18.66 -15.46
N LYS A 47 0.87 17.45 -15.38
CA LYS A 47 0.15 16.20 -15.65
C LYS A 47 -0.91 15.95 -14.58
N ASP A 48 -0.50 15.98 -13.31
CA ASP A 48 -1.39 15.78 -12.17
C ASP A 48 -2.48 16.85 -12.13
N ALA A 49 -2.13 18.10 -12.47
CA ALA A 49 -3.08 19.19 -12.55
C ALA A 49 -4.16 18.96 -13.63
N GLU A 50 -3.80 18.40 -14.78
CA GLU A 50 -4.78 18.00 -15.80
C GLU A 50 -5.63 16.82 -15.34
N ASP A 51 -5.05 15.83 -14.67
CA ASP A 51 -5.79 14.70 -14.10
C ASP A 51 -6.85 15.19 -13.09
N TYR A 52 -6.48 16.11 -12.19
CA TYR A 52 -7.42 16.74 -11.26
C TYR A 52 -8.49 17.58 -11.98
N LEU A 53 -8.13 18.22 -13.09
CA LEU A 53 -9.07 18.98 -13.89
C LEU A 53 -10.11 18.05 -14.55
N GLN A 54 -9.71 16.86 -14.98
CA GLN A 54 -10.65 15.85 -15.50
C GLN A 54 -11.64 15.41 -14.42
N GLU A 55 -11.18 15.15 -13.19
CA GLU A 55 -12.07 14.82 -12.06
C GLU A 55 -13.09 15.93 -11.80
N ALA A 56 -12.65 17.19 -11.81
CA ALA A 56 -13.55 18.33 -11.69
C ALA A 56 -14.58 18.42 -12.83
N ARG A 57 -14.18 18.12 -14.08
CA ARG A 57 -15.08 18.10 -15.25
C ARG A 57 -16.11 16.97 -15.14
N VAL A 58 -15.70 15.79 -14.69
CA VAL A 58 -16.62 14.65 -14.46
C VAL A 58 -17.70 15.03 -13.46
N VAL A 59 -17.32 15.63 -12.33
CA VAL A 59 -18.29 16.09 -11.32
C VAL A 59 -19.22 17.17 -11.87
N LEU A 60 -18.69 18.12 -12.64
CA LEU A 60 -19.51 19.14 -13.29
C LEU A 60 -20.57 18.50 -14.20
N ILE A 61 -20.17 17.55 -15.05
CA ILE A 61 -21.09 16.83 -15.95
C ILE A 61 -22.16 16.08 -15.16
N GLN A 62 -21.79 15.40 -14.07
CA GLN A 62 -22.74 14.69 -13.21
C GLN A 62 -23.73 15.67 -12.57
N ARG A 63 -23.24 16.79 -12.02
CA ARG A 63 -24.07 17.78 -11.33
C ARG A 63 -24.96 18.59 -12.24
N ILE A 64 -24.57 18.81 -13.50
CA ILE A 64 -25.45 19.43 -14.51
C ILE A 64 -26.71 18.60 -14.71
N LYS A 65 -26.62 17.26 -14.66
CA LYS A 65 -27.80 16.39 -14.85
C LYS A 65 -28.83 16.54 -13.73
N ASP A 66 -28.36 16.79 -12.50
CA ASP A 66 -29.22 16.89 -11.32
C ASP A 66 -29.62 18.34 -10.97
N PHE A 67 -29.05 19.33 -11.64
CA PHE A 67 -29.25 20.74 -11.31
C PHE A 67 -30.59 21.26 -11.80
N ASP A 68 -31.42 21.75 -10.87
CA ASP A 68 -32.69 22.39 -11.21
C ASP A 68 -32.46 23.86 -11.59
N SER A 69 -32.53 24.19 -12.88
CA SER A 69 -32.34 25.56 -13.38
C SER A 69 -33.49 26.50 -13.06
N ASP A 70 -34.67 25.97 -12.77
CA ASP A 70 -35.91 26.75 -12.68
C ASP A 70 -36.28 27.02 -11.21
N ALA A 71 -35.99 26.09 -10.30
CA ALA A 71 -36.21 26.26 -8.86
C ALA A 71 -35.01 26.83 -8.09
N SER A 72 -33.79 26.72 -8.64
CA SER A 72 -32.58 27.16 -7.93
C SER A 72 -32.33 28.66 -8.11
N SER A 73 -32.29 29.39 -7.00
CA SER A 73 -31.80 30.78 -6.98
C SER A 73 -30.27 30.90 -7.08
N ALA A 74 -29.56 29.79 -6.93
CA ALA A 74 -28.11 29.73 -6.97
C ALA A 74 -27.60 29.45 -8.38
N SER A 75 -26.50 30.10 -8.76
CA SER A 75 -25.82 29.78 -10.03
C SER A 75 -25.32 28.34 -10.06
N LEU A 76 -25.26 27.73 -11.25
CA LEU A 76 -24.72 26.38 -11.45
C LEU A 76 -23.34 26.23 -10.79
N MET A 77 -22.47 27.24 -10.93
CA MET A 77 -21.14 27.20 -10.31
C MET A 77 -21.19 27.14 -8.80
N THR A 78 -22.07 27.89 -8.16
CA THR A 78 -22.24 27.85 -6.69
C THR A 78 -22.65 26.47 -6.22
N TYR A 79 -23.54 25.81 -6.98
CA TYR A 79 -23.99 24.44 -6.69
C TYR A 79 -22.86 23.41 -6.86
N VAL A 80 -22.07 23.53 -7.94
CA VAL A 80 -21.03 22.54 -8.27
C VAL A 80 -19.73 22.74 -7.47
N TYR A 81 -19.43 23.97 -7.06
CA TYR A 81 -18.12 24.34 -6.50
C TYR A 81 -17.66 23.43 -5.36
N GLN A 82 -18.51 23.16 -4.37
CA GLN A 82 -18.13 22.32 -3.23
C GLN A 82 -17.89 20.87 -3.65
N ALA A 83 -18.70 20.33 -4.55
CA ALA A 83 -18.55 18.97 -5.05
C ALA A 83 -17.27 18.82 -5.90
N ALA A 84 -17.00 19.77 -6.79
CA ALA A 84 -15.80 19.77 -7.62
C ALA A 84 -14.53 19.93 -6.76
N ARG A 85 -14.53 20.87 -5.80
CA ARG A 85 -13.41 21.04 -4.86
C ARG A 85 -13.15 19.77 -4.06
N ARG A 86 -14.21 19.10 -3.59
CA ARG A 86 -14.08 17.84 -2.86
C ARG A 86 -13.46 16.74 -3.72
N ALA A 87 -13.95 16.53 -4.93
CA ALA A 87 -13.40 15.50 -5.82
C ALA A 87 -11.92 15.77 -6.17
N VAL A 88 -11.57 17.02 -6.46
CA VAL A 88 -10.16 17.41 -6.67
C VAL A 88 -9.31 17.13 -5.42
N THR A 89 -9.85 17.39 -4.22
CA THR A 89 -9.13 17.11 -2.98
C THR A 89 -8.94 15.61 -2.76
N GLU A 90 -9.97 14.81 -3.04
CA GLU A 90 -9.91 13.34 -2.91
C GLU A 90 -8.92 12.74 -3.91
N ALA A 91 -8.91 13.22 -5.16
CA ALA A 91 -7.94 12.82 -6.18
C ALA A 91 -6.52 13.24 -5.81
N HIS A 92 -6.34 14.47 -5.31
CA HIS A 92 -5.03 14.96 -4.88
C HIS A 92 -4.45 14.10 -3.75
N ILE A 93 -5.24 13.78 -2.73
CA ILE A 93 -4.80 12.90 -1.63
C ILE A 93 -4.42 11.52 -2.16
N SER A 94 -5.23 10.96 -3.05
CA SER A 94 -4.99 9.63 -3.60
C SER A 94 -3.71 9.55 -4.42
N ASN A 95 -3.37 10.63 -5.14
CA ASN A 95 -2.16 10.69 -5.97
C ASN A 95 -0.92 11.16 -5.20
N SER A 96 -1.08 11.96 -4.13
CA SER A 96 0.04 12.49 -3.36
C SER A 96 0.53 11.53 -2.28
N CYS A 97 -0.34 10.68 -1.75
CA CYS A 97 0.02 9.78 -0.66
C CYS A 97 0.69 8.52 -1.22
N PRO A 98 1.88 8.15 -0.72
CA PRO A 98 2.61 6.96 -1.18
C PRO A 98 1.90 5.66 -0.79
N VAL A 99 1.09 5.69 0.26
CA VAL A 99 0.24 4.59 0.71
C VAL A 99 -1.21 4.96 0.47
N SER A 100 -1.98 4.02 -0.10
CA SER A 100 -3.40 4.23 -0.37
C SER A 100 -4.20 4.32 0.92
N VAL A 101 -4.97 5.39 1.06
CA VAL A 101 -5.76 5.70 2.25
C VAL A 101 -7.13 6.25 1.84
N PRO A 102 -8.21 5.95 2.59
CA PRO A 102 -9.52 6.54 2.32
C PRO A 102 -9.47 8.08 2.36
N ALA A 103 -9.64 8.70 1.20
CA ALA A 103 -9.50 10.15 1.03
C ALA A 103 -10.45 10.95 1.93
N SER A 104 -11.66 10.46 2.17
CA SER A 104 -12.64 11.11 3.06
C SER A 104 -12.13 11.23 4.50
N ALA A 105 -11.47 10.20 5.02
CA ALA A 105 -10.87 10.23 6.34
C ALA A 105 -9.63 11.13 6.38
N ALA A 106 -8.79 11.06 5.35
CA ALA A 106 -7.61 11.91 5.22
C ALA A 106 -7.96 13.42 5.18
N ILE A 107 -9.05 13.80 4.50
CA ILE A 107 -9.54 15.19 4.48
C ILE A 107 -9.88 15.67 5.90
N VAL A 108 -10.63 14.87 6.66
CA VAL A 108 -11.05 15.21 8.03
C VAL A 108 -9.83 15.34 8.94
N VAL A 109 -8.95 14.35 8.93
CA VAL A 109 -7.74 14.33 9.78
C VAL A 109 -6.83 15.50 9.42
N ARG A 110 -6.58 15.77 8.14
CA ARG A 110 -5.76 16.91 7.68
C ARG A 110 -6.35 18.25 8.14
N HIS A 111 -7.66 18.42 8.06
CA HIS A 111 -8.32 19.64 8.53
C HIS A 111 -8.16 19.83 10.04
N LEU A 112 -8.34 18.77 10.83
CA LEU A 112 -8.17 18.81 12.28
C LEU A 112 -6.71 19.03 12.68
N LEU A 113 -5.75 18.39 12.00
CA LEU A 113 -4.32 18.61 12.23
C LEU A 113 -3.96 20.08 11.97
N TRP A 114 -4.48 20.69 10.90
CA TRP A 114 -4.28 22.10 10.63
C TRP A 114 -4.87 23.00 11.74
N ARG A 115 -6.07 22.68 12.21
CA ARG A 115 -6.75 23.42 13.29
C ARG A 115 -6.01 23.34 14.64
N HIS A 116 -5.44 22.18 14.96
CA HIS A 116 -4.72 21.93 16.22
C HIS A 116 -3.20 22.13 16.13
N GLY A 117 -2.71 22.71 15.04
CA GLY A 117 -1.27 22.99 14.87
C GLY A 117 -0.39 21.74 14.80
N GLY A 118 -0.94 20.61 14.34
CA GLY A 118 -0.23 19.34 14.18
C GLY A 118 -0.24 18.42 15.40
N ASP A 119 -0.95 18.77 16.47
CA ASP A 119 -1.05 17.92 17.68
C ASP A 119 -2.00 16.72 17.46
N ALA A 120 -1.43 15.55 17.16
CA ALA A 120 -2.18 14.34 16.85
C ALA A 120 -3.06 13.83 18.01
N GLU A 121 -2.64 14.02 19.26
CA GLU A 121 -3.41 13.56 20.43
C GLU A 121 -4.68 14.39 20.63
N LYS A 122 -4.60 15.71 20.41
CA LYS A 122 -5.78 16.58 20.43
C LYS A 122 -6.75 16.28 19.30
N VAL A 123 -6.22 15.96 18.11
CA VAL A 123 -7.05 15.54 16.97
C VAL A 123 -7.79 14.24 17.29
N TRP A 124 -7.11 13.25 17.87
CA TRP A 124 -7.73 12.01 18.28
C TRP A 124 -8.83 12.23 19.33
N ALA A 125 -8.56 13.05 20.35
CA ALA A 125 -9.54 13.37 21.38
C ALA A 125 -10.81 14.02 20.80
N GLU A 126 -10.68 14.95 19.85
CA GLU A 126 -11.85 15.57 19.18
C GLU A 126 -12.61 14.56 18.31
N LEU A 127 -11.91 13.68 17.58
CA LEU A 127 -12.54 12.60 16.80
C LEU A 127 -13.29 11.60 17.67
N GLU A 128 -12.75 11.30 18.86
CA GLU A 128 -13.36 10.39 19.83
C GLU A 128 -14.62 11.00 20.46
N GLU A 129 -14.60 12.31 20.74
CA GLU A 129 -15.77 13.06 21.22
C GLU A 129 -16.85 13.20 20.14
N GLN A 130 -16.45 13.43 18.88
CA GLN A 130 -17.33 13.58 17.73
C GLN A 130 -17.79 12.25 17.12
N ARG A 131 -17.65 11.13 17.85
CA ARG A 131 -18.05 9.78 17.44
C ARG A 131 -19.58 9.63 17.37
N SER A 132 -20.23 10.50 16.59
CA SER A 132 -21.61 10.40 16.16
C SER A 132 -21.77 9.22 15.19
N ALA A 133 -23.00 8.71 15.06
CA ALA A 133 -23.31 7.47 14.37
C ALA A 133 -22.89 7.41 12.88
N THR A 134 -22.59 8.56 12.26
CA THR A 134 -22.45 8.69 10.79
C THR A 134 -21.01 8.61 10.28
N HIS A 135 -20.00 8.92 11.10
CA HIS A 135 -18.58 8.85 10.70
C HIS A 135 -17.72 8.34 11.84
N LYS A 136 -17.61 7.00 11.96
CA LYS A 136 -16.72 6.36 12.92
C LYS A 136 -15.37 6.08 12.25
N ILE A 137 -14.36 6.87 12.60
CA ILE A 137 -12.96 6.56 12.28
C ILE A 137 -12.40 5.70 13.42
N SER A 138 -11.84 4.53 13.12
CA SER A 138 -11.16 3.70 14.13
C SER A 138 -9.78 4.28 14.47
N ARG A 139 -9.25 3.94 15.65
CA ARG A 139 -7.91 4.39 16.07
C ARG A 139 -6.83 3.89 15.12
N GLU A 140 -6.93 2.64 14.68
CA GLU A 140 -6.02 2.03 13.72
C GLU A 140 -6.01 2.78 12.39
N MET A 141 -7.21 3.13 11.88
CA MET A 141 -7.33 3.93 10.67
C MET A 141 -6.65 5.29 10.90
N PHE A 142 -6.93 5.96 12.03
CA PHE A 142 -6.38 7.29 12.32
C PHE A 142 -4.85 7.29 12.30
N VAL A 143 -4.24 6.30 12.93
CA VAL A 143 -2.79 6.09 12.91
C VAL A 143 -2.30 5.87 11.47
N SER A 144 -2.98 5.01 10.69
CA SER A 144 -2.60 4.77 9.29
C SER A 144 -2.69 6.03 8.41
N VAL A 145 -3.67 6.91 8.65
CA VAL A 145 -3.76 8.20 7.94
C VAL A 145 -2.60 9.10 8.32
N ILE A 146 -2.26 9.20 9.61
CA ILE A 146 -1.13 10.03 10.06
C ILE A 146 0.17 9.54 9.43
N GLU A 147 0.41 8.23 9.47
CA GLU A 147 1.60 7.61 8.88
C GLU A 147 1.66 7.83 7.36
N ALA A 148 0.54 7.69 6.65
CA ALA A 148 0.49 7.94 5.21
C ALA A 148 0.64 9.42 4.83
N LEU A 149 0.30 10.34 5.75
CA LEU A 149 0.50 11.78 5.58
C LEU A 149 1.92 12.22 5.98
N ALA A 150 2.71 11.36 6.63
CA ALA A 150 4.08 11.67 6.98
C ALA A 150 4.93 11.82 5.71
N GLU A 151 5.92 12.72 5.78
CA GLU A 151 6.84 12.91 4.66
C GLU A 151 7.64 11.62 4.41
N VAL A 152 7.50 11.08 3.20
CA VAL A 152 8.29 9.93 2.77
C VAL A 152 9.57 10.42 2.11
N THR A 153 10.69 9.97 2.67
CA THR A 153 12.02 10.26 2.14
C THR A 153 12.34 9.29 1.00
N SER A 154 12.93 9.79 -0.08
CA SER A 154 13.42 8.93 -1.16
C SER A 154 14.53 8.00 -0.65
N LEU A 155 14.54 6.76 -1.11
CA LEU A 155 15.63 5.82 -0.81
C LEU A 155 16.97 6.27 -1.42
N ASP A 156 16.92 7.09 -2.46
CA ASP A 156 18.09 7.72 -3.09
C ASP A 156 18.57 8.97 -2.33
N ALA A 157 17.89 9.36 -1.24
CA ALA A 157 18.33 10.50 -0.45
C ALA A 157 19.69 10.20 0.20
N PRO A 158 20.61 11.19 0.25
CA PRO A 158 21.90 11.01 0.90
C PRO A 158 21.72 10.83 2.41
N THR A 159 22.54 9.98 3.02
CA THR A 159 22.50 9.68 4.47
C THR A 159 23.10 10.77 5.35
N GLY A 160 23.63 11.85 4.76
CA GLY A 160 24.11 13.03 5.48
C GLY A 160 25.56 12.96 5.99
N GLY A 161 26.35 11.98 5.53
CA GLY A 161 27.80 11.95 5.76
C GLY A 161 28.55 12.89 4.80
N GLU A 162 29.39 13.78 5.34
CA GLU A 162 30.38 14.56 4.57
C GLU A 162 31.51 13.66 4.07
N ASP A 163 31.19 12.64 3.26
CA ASP A 163 32.20 11.86 2.58
C ASP A 163 32.63 12.65 1.34
N GLY A 164 33.75 13.36 1.49
CA GLY A 164 34.37 14.24 0.49
C GLY A 164 34.88 13.56 -0.79
N ASP A 165 34.34 12.39 -1.13
CA ASP A 165 34.82 11.51 -2.20
C ASP A 165 33.68 11.03 -3.10
N GLY A 166 32.70 11.89 -3.41
CA GLY A 166 31.83 11.78 -4.59
C GLY A 166 30.89 10.56 -4.72
N SER A 167 30.99 9.55 -3.86
CA SER A 167 30.08 8.41 -3.75
C SER A 167 29.32 8.50 -2.42
N GLY A 168 28.38 9.45 -2.35
CA GLY A 168 27.54 9.61 -1.17
C GLY A 168 26.67 8.37 -0.97
N LEU A 169 26.78 7.73 0.20
CA LEU A 169 25.92 6.63 0.60
C LEU A 169 24.45 7.08 0.59
N THR A 170 23.59 6.28 -0.04
CA THR A 170 22.14 6.52 -0.06
C THR A 170 21.46 5.82 1.10
N LEU A 171 20.23 6.22 1.44
CA LEU A 171 19.43 5.52 2.46
C LEU A 171 19.23 4.04 2.08
N SER A 172 19.13 3.74 0.79
CA SER A 172 19.00 2.36 0.30
C SER A 172 20.19 1.46 0.69
N ASP A 173 21.40 2.02 0.74
CA ASP A 173 22.63 1.28 1.04
C ASP A 173 22.77 0.93 2.53
N VAL A 174 22.07 1.67 3.39
CA VAL A 174 22.15 1.53 4.86
C VAL A 174 21.03 0.64 5.41
N LEU A 175 19.97 0.42 4.63
CA LEU A 175 18.85 -0.41 5.06
C LEU A 175 19.27 -1.89 5.10
N PRO A 176 19.24 -2.54 6.29
CA PRO A 176 19.58 -3.95 6.38
C PRO A 176 18.51 -4.78 5.66
N ASP A 177 18.93 -5.75 4.86
CA ASP A 177 18.01 -6.71 4.26
C ASP A 177 17.56 -7.73 5.32
N PRO A 178 16.29 -7.73 5.75
CA PRO A 178 15.79 -8.68 6.74
C PRO A 178 15.68 -10.10 6.18
N LEU A 179 15.76 -10.28 4.86
CA LEU A 179 15.66 -11.56 4.15
C LEU A 179 17.01 -12.12 3.74
N SER A 180 18.10 -11.37 3.93
CA SER A 180 19.46 -11.90 3.80
C SER A 180 19.64 -12.95 4.89
N GLU A 181 19.27 -14.20 4.57
CA GLU A 181 19.39 -15.35 5.47
C GLU A 181 20.79 -15.35 6.09
N ALA A 182 20.83 -15.25 7.41
CA ALA A 182 22.04 -15.43 8.18
C ALA A 182 22.76 -16.70 7.69
N THR A 183 24.09 -16.62 7.57
CA THR A 183 25.02 -17.71 7.24
C THR A 183 24.71 -19.03 7.96
N ASP A 184 24.04 -18.97 9.10
CA ASP A 184 23.36 -20.06 9.82
C ASP A 184 22.60 -21.07 8.93
N SER A 185 21.92 -20.63 7.87
CA SER A 185 21.14 -21.51 6.98
C SER A 185 22.05 -22.50 6.23
N ILE A 186 23.21 -22.03 5.77
CA ILE A 186 24.20 -22.83 5.05
C ILE A 186 24.93 -23.78 6.01
N GLU A 187 25.37 -23.26 7.17
CA GLU A 187 26.07 -24.05 8.17
C GLU A 187 25.20 -25.19 8.73
N ARG A 188 23.92 -24.92 9.02
CA ARG A 188 22.96 -25.96 9.45
C ARG A 188 22.71 -27.00 8.37
N ARG A 189 22.65 -26.59 7.11
CA ARG A 189 22.49 -27.50 5.97
C ARG A 189 23.70 -28.40 5.80
N ASP A 190 24.90 -27.85 5.92
CA ASP A 190 26.14 -28.60 5.79
C ASP A 190 26.35 -29.54 6.99
N LEU A 191 26.00 -29.11 8.20
CA LEU A 191 25.95 -29.98 9.38
C LEU A 191 24.98 -31.14 9.19
N ALA A 192 23.75 -30.87 8.73
CA ALA A 192 22.78 -31.92 8.46
C ALA A 192 23.30 -32.91 7.40
N ARG A 193 23.97 -32.43 6.35
CA ARG A 193 24.59 -33.29 5.33
C ARG A 193 25.70 -34.15 5.94
N TRP A 194 26.55 -33.58 6.78
CA TRP A 194 27.63 -34.28 7.45
C TRP A 194 27.12 -35.34 8.44
N LEU A 195 26.11 -35.04 9.26
CA LEU A 195 25.50 -36.03 10.17
C LEU A 195 24.96 -37.24 9.40
N MET A 196 24.39 -37.02 8.21
CA MET A 196 23.92 -38.10 7.33
C MET A 196 25.05 -38.97 6.75
N THR A 197 26.33 -38.57 6.82
CA THR A 197 27.47 -39.43 6.45
C THR A 197 28.00 -40.25 7.61
N GLN A 198 27.67 -39.89 8.86
CA GLN A 198 28.17 -40.55 10.06
C GLN A 198 27.27 -41.68 10.57
N ILE A 199 26.03 -41.76 10.09
CA ILE A 199 25.06 -42.79 10.48
C ILE A 199 24.93 -43.90 9.40
N PRO A 200 24.42 -45.09 9.75
CA PRO A 200 24.24 -46.19 8.80
C PRO A 200 23.45 -45.77 7.55
N GLN A 201 23.96 -46.11 6.36
CA GLN A 201 23.46 -45.62 5.06
C GLN A 201 21.94 -45.83 4.87
N ARG A 202 21.41 -46.96 5.34
CA ARG A 202 19.97 -47.27 5.24
C ARG A 202 19.10 -46.35 6.11
N GLN A 203 19.62 -45.91 7.26
CA GLN A 203 18.95 -44.96 8.14
C GLN A 203 19.12 -43.53 7.61
N ALA A 204 20.32 -43.19 7.11
CA ALA A 204 20.60 -41.92 6.46
C ALA A 204 19.65 -41.67 5.28
N TYR A 205 19.47 -42.67 4.41
CA TYR A 205 18.56 -42.56 3.27
C TYR A 205 17.11 -42.31 3.72
N ALA A 206 16.62 -43.05 4.71
CA ALA A 206 15.26 -42.85 5.25
C ALA A 206 15.04 -41.45 5.85
N LEU A 207 16.08 -40.85 6.45
CA LEU A 207 16.02 -39.48 6.97
C LEU A 207 16.13 -38.42 5.86
N ARG A 208 17.04 -38.62 4.89
CA ARG A 208 17.20 -37.72 3.73
C ARG A 208 15.94 -37.65 2.89
N ALA A 209 15.30 -38.79 2.62
CA ALA A 209 14.04 -38.88 1.87
C ALA A 209 12.91 -38.17 2.62
N PHE A 210 12.83 -38.31 3.94
CA PHE A 210 11.77 -37.70 4.74
C PHE A 210 11.93 -36.18 4.96
N TYR A 211 13.16 -35.71 5.17
CA TYR A 211 13.45 -34.30 5.48
C TYR A 211 13.96 -33.49 4.27
N GLY A 212 14.26 -34.13 3.14
CA GLY A 212 14.82 -33.46 1.95
C GLY A 212 16.29 -33.07 2.08
N VAL A 213 17.08 -33.79 2.90
CA VAL A 213 18.51 -33.45 3.12
C VAL A 213 19.34 -33.94 1.93
N GLY A 214 19.72 -33.01 1.05
CA GLY A 214 20.54 -33.31 -0.13
C GLY A 214 19.83 -34.08 -1.24
N MET A 215 18.50 -34.17 -1.17
CA MET A 215 17.61 -34.74 -2.18
C MET A 215 16.22 -34.12 -2.05
N THR A 216 15.36 -34.31 -3.04
CA THR A 216 13.94 -33.93 -2.95
C THR A 216 13.24 -34.76 -1.88
N LYS A 217 12.34 -34.14 -1.10
CA LYS A 217 11.51 -34.86 -0.14
C LYS A 217 10.62 -35.86 -0.88
N GLN A 218 10.65 -37.12 -0.46
CA GLN A 218 9.85 -38.20 -1.03
C GLN A 218 8.68 -38.55 -0.11
N GLU A 219 7.66 -39.18 -0.67
CA GLU A 219 6.57 -39.72 0.13
C GLU A 219 6.99 -41.02 0.83
N ASP A 220 6.35 -41.31 1.97
CA ASP A 220 6.62 -42.52 2.75
C ASP A 220 6.38 -43.80 1.93
N ALA A 221 5.48 -43.77 0.92
CA ALA A 221 5.22 -44.90 0.03
C ALA A 221 6.40 -45.18 -0.92
N GLU A 222 6.90 -44.15 -1.61
CA GLU A 222 8.07 -44.23 -2.50
C GLU A 222 9.30 -44.71 -1.72
N THR A 223 9.52 -44.16 -0.53
CA THR A 223 10.63 -44.55 0.33
C THR A 223 10.52 -45.99 0.82
N CYS A 224 9.29 -46.51 1.03
CA CYS A 224 9.05 -47.90 1.40
C CYS A 224 9.37 -48.85 0.25
N ASP A 225 9.04 -48.47 -0.98
CA ASP A 225 9.34 -49.24 -2.18
C ASP A 225 10.85 -49.29 -2.44
N ASP A 226 11.53 -48.14 -2.36
CA ASP A 226 12.99 -48.01 -2.55
C ASP A 226 13.80 -48.82 -1.52
N LEU A 227 13.35 -48.84 -0.26
CA LEU A 227 14.01 -49.57 0.83
C LEU A 227 13.49 -51.01 1.01
N THR A 228 12.46 -51.40 0.26
CA THR A 228 11.74 -52.67 0.36
C THR A 228 11.30 -52.97 1.80
N VAL A 229 10.65 -52.00 2.44
CA VAL A 229 10.20 -52.08 3.84
C VAL A 229 8.74 -51.71 3.99
N LYS A 230 8.08 -52.28 5.01
CA LYS A 230 6.72 -51.86 5.39
C LYS A 230 6.77 -50.50 6.11
N PRO A 231 5.69 -49.69 6.06
CA PRO A 231 5.64 -48.37 6.72
C PRO A 231 6.00 -48.37 8.21
N ALA A 232 5.61 -49.42 8.95
CA ALA A 232 5.97 -49.57 10.37
C ALA A 232 7.48 -49.77 10.59
N ALA A 233 8.16 -50.43 9.65
CA ALA A 233 9.61 -50.61 9.68
C ALA A 233 10.35 -49.34 9.24
N LEU A 234 9.80 -48.59 8.27
CA LEU A 234 10.32 -47.28 7.87
C LEU A 234 10.30 -46.28 9.04
N ARG A 235 9.22 -46.23 9.83
CA ARG A 235 9.17 -45.40 11.05
C ARG A 235 10.26 -45.76 12.06
N LYS A 236 10.50 -47.06 12.28
CA LYS A 236 11.58 -47.54 13.17
C LYS A 236 12.97 -47.21 12.63
N LEU A 237 13.17 -47.23 11.31
CA LEU A 237 14.43 -46.82 10.68
C LEU A 237 14.67 -45.33 10.87
N ARG A 238 13.65 -44.48 10.70
CA ARG A 238 13.74 -43.04 10.97
C ARG A 238 14.04 -42.74 12.43
N SER A 239 13.31 -43.34 13.36
CA SER A 239 13.53 -43.10 14.80
C SER A 239 14.94 -43.53 15.24
N ARG A 240 15.41 -44.69 14.76
CA ARG A 240 16.77 -45.16 15.04
C ARG A 240 17.83 -44.27 14.40
N GLY A 241 17.62 -43.86 13.15
CA GLY A 241 18.51 -42.94 12.45
C GLY A 241 18.64 -41.60 13.18
N LEU A 242 17.53 -41.06 13.68
CA LEU A 242 17.52 -39.81 14.44
C LEU A 242 18.28 -39.96 15.76
N CYS A 243 18.05 -41.05 16.52
CA CYS A 243 18.83 -41.33 17.72
C CYS A 243 20.33 -41.49 17.42
N SER A 244 20.70 -42.15 16.31
CA SER A 244 22.10 -42.27 15.90
C SER A 244 22.72 -40.94 15.48
N ALA A 245 21.98 -40.08 14.79
CA ALA A 245 22.46 -38.75 14.40
C ALA A 245 22.67 -37.85 15.62
N LEU A 246 21.75 -37.89 16.59
CA LEU A 246 21.90 -37.17 17.86
C LEU A 246 23.11 -37.67 18.65
N ALA A 247 23.30 -38.99 18.76
CA ALA A 247 24.47 -39.54 19.44
C ALA A 247 25.80 -39.13 18.79
N VAL A 248 25.84 -39.01 17.46
CA VAL A 248 27.00 -38.46 16.74
C VAL A 248 27.17 -36.97 17.03
N ALA A 249 26.10 -36.18 17.00
CA ALA A 249 26.17 -34.75 17.31
C ALA A 249 26.71 -34.51 18.73
N ASP A 250 26.20 -35.26 19.72
CA ASP A 250 26.64 -35.20 21.12
C ASP A 250 28.12 -35.60 21.26
N ALA A 251 28.57 -36.63 20.54
CA ALA A 251 29.97 -37.09 20.57
C ALA A 251 30.95 -36.07 19.97
N HIS A 252 30.47 -35.19 19.09
CA HIS A 252 31.27 -34.17 18.42
C HIS A 252 31.05 -32.76 18.99
N ASP A 253 30.37 -32.65 20.13
CA ASP A 253 30.04 -31.38 20.81
C ASP A 253 29.33 -30.37 19.91
N VAL A 254 28.56 -30.87 18.93
CA VAL A 254 27.74 -30.06 18.05
C VAL A 254 26.35 -29.97 18.65
N THR A 255 26.22 -29.17 19.70
CA THR A 255 24.91 -28.85 20.28
C THR A 255 24.17 -27.88 19.36
N ALA A 256 22.89 -28.18 19.13
CA ALA A 256 21.94 -27.33 18.39
C ALA A 256 21.75 -25.95 19.04
#